data_AF-A0A948V6E6-F1
#
_entry.id   AF-A0A948V6E6-F1
#
_cell.length_a   1.000
_cell.length_b   1.000
_cell.length_c   1.000
_cell.angle_alpha   90.00
_cell.angle_beta   90.00
_cell.angle_gamma   90.00
#
_symmetry.space_group_name_H-M   'P 1'
#
loop_
_entity.id
_entity.type
_entity.pdbx_description
1 polymer ?
#
loop_
_entity_poly.entity_id
_entity_poly.type
_entity_poly.pdbx_seq_one_letter_code
_entity_poly.pdbx_strand_id
1 'polypeptide(L)'
;METREILQDIINDFEVEKFVRFFRDKSNKFAPKQENFAQYNDENFKDGKKLGEISFIEAEQLAVFAFQASQPLSERSGKKAQYEKGKRILKEQQCDAGIFIFYDTQGNFRFSLIYANYLGKRRDWSVFRRFTYFVSREFTNKTFLKQIGESDFSTLEKIKEAFSVEPVT
;
A
#
# COMPACT_ATOMS: atom_id res chain seq x y z
N MET A 1 -7.06 18.89 -8.39
CA MET A 1 -7.93 17.99 -7.63
C MET A 1 -7.15 17.61 -6.40
N GLU A 2 -7.72 17.76 -5.21
CA GLU A 2 -6.99 17.39 -4.01
C GLU A 2 -6.83 15.86 -3.97
N THR A 3 -5.66 15.36 -3.54
CA THR A 3 -5.38 13.91 -3.45
C THR A 3 -6.42 13.17 -2.61
N ARG A 4 -7.04 13.87 -1.66
CA ARG A 4 -8.15 13.38 -0.85
C ARG A 4 -9.42 13.10 -1.65
N GLU A 5 -9.73 13.90 -2.68
CA GLU A 5 -10.89 13.70 -3.55
C GLU A 5 -10.70 12.46 -4.43
N ILE A 6 -9.47 12.23 -4.93
CA ILE A 6 -9.14 11.02 -5.69
C ILE A 6 -9.33 9.77 -4.82
N LEU A 7 -8.91 9.81 -3.55
CA LEU A 7 -9.15 8.69 -2.63
C LEU A 7 -10.64 8.46 -2.36
N GLN A 8 -11.46 9.52 -2.24
CA GLN A 8 -12.91 9.37 -2.09
C GLN A 8 -13.54 8.73 -3.33
N ASP A 9 -13.10 9.13 -4.53
CA ASP A 9 -13.52 8.49 -5.78
C ASP A 9 -13.16 7.00 -5.80
N ILE A 10 -11.92 6.64 -5.43
CA ILE A 10 -11.49 5.23 -5.31
C ILE A 10 -12.34 4.46 -4.31
N ILE A 11 -12.66 5.06 -3.17
CA ILE A 11 -13.51 4.41 -2.16
C ILE A 11 -14.90 4.17 -2.75
N ASN A 12 -15.49 5.16 -3.41
CA ASN A 12 -16.86 5.12 -3.94
C ASN A 12 -17.02 4.35 -5.25
N ASP A 13 -15.94 4.17 -5.99
CA ASP A 13 -15.87 3.45 -7.28
C ASP A 13 -14.46 2.86 -7.45
N PHE A 14 -14.25 1.65 -6.93
CA PHE A 14 -12.93 1.08 -6.76
C PHE A 14 -12.38 0.60 -8.11
N GLU A 15 -11.24 1.19 -8.49
CA GLU A 15 -10.43 0.74 -9.61
C GLU A 15 -8.95 0.86 -9.23
N VAL A 16 -8.16 -0.16 -9.56
CA VAL A 16 -6.73 -0.19 -9.22
C VAL A 16 -5.97 0.93 -9.93
N GLU A 17 -6.35 1.22 -11.15
CA GLU A 17 -5.72 2.19 -12.05
C GLU A 17 -5.84 3.63 -11.51
N LYS A 18 -6.91 3.93 -10.76
CA LYS A 18 -7.09 5.24 -10.09
C LYS A 18 -5.99 5.52 -9.07
N PHE A 19 -5.36 4.50 -8.48
CA PHE A 19 -4.21 4.71 -7.59
C PHE A 19 -2.99 5.27 -8.32
N VAL A 20 -2.80 4.96 -9.61
CA VAL A 20 -1.70 5.56 -10.40
C VAL A 20 -1.86 7.07 -10.45
N ARG A 21 -3.10 7.55 -10.66
CA ARG A 21 -3.41 8.99 -10.61
C ARG A 21 -3.19 9.56 -9.22
N PHE A 22 -3.65 8.88 -8.17
CA PHE A 22 -3.42 9.30 -6.79
C PHE A 22 -1.92 9.49 -6.51
N PHE A 23 -1.07 8.51 -6.82
CA PHE A 23 0.36 8.60 -6.53
C PHE A 23 1.09 9.67 -7.36
N ARG A 24 0.69 9.90 -8.61
CA ARG A 24 1.22 11.00 -9.43
C ARG A 24 0.94 12.36 -8.82
N ASP A 25 -0.27 12.59 -8.34
CA ASP A 25 -0.66 13.86 -7.70
C ASP A 25 -0.03 13.97 -6.29
N LYS A 26 0.19 12.83 -5.62
CA LYS A 26 0.72 12.77 -4.26
C LYS A 26 2.23 12.99 -4.17
N SER A 27 2.99 12.57 -5.18
CA SER A 27 4.44 12.70 -5.21
C SER A 27 4.95 12.91 -6.62
N ASN A 28 5.64 14.03 -6.85
CA ASN A 28 6.31 14.32 -8.12
C ASN A 28 7.44 13.34 -8.46
N LYS A 29 7.87 12.51 -7.51
CA LYS A 29 8.89 11.47 -7.68
C LYS A 29 8.29 10.12 -8.09
N PHE A 30 6.95 10.00 -8.15
CA PHE A 30 6.30 8.77 -8.55
C PHE A 30 6.45 8.54 -10.06
N ALA A 31 7.07 7.42 -10.41
CA ALA A 31 7.18 6.91 -11.76
C ALA A 31 6.16 5.78 -11.98
N PRO A 32 5.15 5.98 -12.83
CA PRO A 32 4.21 4.92 -13.20
C PRO A 32 4.95 3.83 -13.98
N LYS A 33 4.94 2.60 -13.47
CA LYS A 33 5.54 1.42 -14.10
C LYS A 33 4.56 0.26 -13.97
N GLN A 34 3.56 0.28 -14.84
CA GLN A 34 2.51 -0.72 -14.85
C GLN A 34 3.05 -2.01 -15.45
N GLU A 35 3.25 -3.00 -14.59
CA GLU A 35 3.76 -4.32 -14.97
C GLU A 35 2.82 -5.38 -14.43
N ASN A 36 2.56 -6.40 -15.26
CA ASN A 36 1.87 -7.59 -14.80
C ASN A 36 2.79 -8.34 -13.83
N PHE A 37 2.28 -8.63 -12.63
CA PHE A 37 2.96 -9.30 -11.54
C PHE A 37 2.35 -10.68 -11.25
N ALA A 38 1.76 -11.32 -12.27
CA ALA A 38 1.09 -12.62 -12.16
C ALA A 38 1.99 -13.76 -11.66
N GLN A 39 3.31 -13.66 -11.79
CA GLN A 39 4.26 -14.62 -11.21
C GLN A 39 4.16 -14.71 -9.68
N TYR A 40 3.56 -13.70 -9.04
CA TYR A 40 3.29 -13.66 -7.60
C TYR A 40 1.86 -14.07 -7.24
N ASN A 41 1.04 -14.50 -8.20
CA ASN A 41 -0.30 -15.01 -7.92
C ASN A 41 -0.22 -16.35 -7.16
N ASP A 42 -1.20 -16.60 -6.31
CA ASP A 42 -1.41 -17.86 -5.61
C ASP A 42 -2.91 -18.12 -5.37
N GLU A 43 -3.23 -19.14 -4.59
CA GLU A 43 -4.62 -19.52 -4.28
C GLU A 43 -5.40 -18.39 -3.59
N ASN A 44 -4.73 -17.55 -2.80
CA ASN A 44 -5.34 -16.50 -2.00
C ASN A 44 -5.34 -15.14 -2.68
N PHE A 45 -4.42 -14.90 -3.62
CA PHE A 45 -4.23 -13.60 -4.25
C PHE A 45 -3.92 -13.72 -5.74
N LYS A 46 -4.69 -13.02 -6.55
CA LYS A 46 -4.63 -13.04 -8.01
C LYS A 46 -4.42 -11.63 -8.56
N ASP A 47 -4.35 -11.52 -9.88
CA ASP A 47 -4.26 -10.27 -10.62
C ASP A 47 -3.20 -9.31 -10.08
N GLY A 48 -2.03 -9.87 -9.75
CA GLY A 48 -0.87 -9.11 -9.31
C GLY A 48 -0.47 -8.04 -10.33
N LYS A 49 -0.34 -6.80 -9.87
CA LYS A 49 0.13 -5.66 -10.66
C LYS A 49 1.16 -4.87 -9.87
N LYS A 50 2.26 -4.47 -10.50
CA LYS A 50 3.08 -3.33 -10.04
C LYS A 50 2.51 -2.08 -10.70
N LEU A 51 2.22 -1.04 -9.92
CA LEU A 51 1.63 0.20 -10.42
C LEU A 51 2.68 1.27 -10.72
N GLY A 52 3.79 1.22 -9.99
CA GLY A 52 4.88 2.17 -10.12
C GLY A 52 5.81 2.13 -8.91
N GLU A 53 6.66 3.14 -8.85
CA GLU A 53 7.65 3.29 -7.78
C GLU A 53 7.94 4.76 -7.51
N ILE A 54 8.43 5.05 -6.31
CA ILE A 54 8.92 6.36 -5.88
C ILE A 54 10.40 6.19 -5.55
N SER A 55 11.26 6.97 -6.20
CA SER A 55 12.70 6.99 -5.93
C SER A 55 13.05 8.19 -5.05
N PHE A 56 13.68 7.94 -3.90
CA PHE A 56 14.13 8.98 -2.97
C PHE A 56 15.63 9.29 -3.14
N ILE A 57 16.12 10.32 -2.42
CA ILE A 57 17.47 10.89 -2.62
C ILE A 57 18.59 9.94 -2.15
N GLU A 58 18.30 8.97 -1.28
CA GLU A 58 19.28 8.07 -0.65
C GLU A 58 19.29 6.65 -1.24
N ALA A 59 18.95 6.50 -2.54
CA ALA A 59 18.76 5.20 -3.20
C ALA A 59 17.65 4.33 -2.58
N GLU A 60 16.88 4.85 -1.63
CA GLU A 60 15.65 4.23 -1.16
C GLU A 60 14.59 4.28 -2.26
N GLN A 61 13.97 3.13 -2.50
CA GLN A 61 12.86 2.99 -3.44
C GLN A 61 11.65 2.41 -2.72
N LEU A 62 10.48 2.98 -3.02
CA LEU A 62 9.19 2.46 -2.59
C LEU A 62 8.40 2.02 -3.82
N ALA A 63 8.11 0.73 -3.94
CA ALA A 63 7.28 0.20 -5.01
C ALA A 63 5.81 0.10 -4.59
N VAL A 64 4.89 0.24 -5.54
CA VAL A 64 3.45 0.12 -5.31
C VAL A 64 2.92 -1.11 -6.03
N PHE A 65 2.27 -2.00 -5.29
CA PHE A 65 1.70 -3.24 -5.81
C PHE A 65 0.22 -3.36 -5.48
N ALA A 66 -0.52 -4.05 -6.34
CA ALA A 66 -1.91 -4.39 -6.12
C ALA A 66 -2.17 -5.88 -6.40
N PHE A 67 -3.03 -6.49 -5.58
CA PHE A 67 -3.43 -7.89 -5.71
C PHE A 67 -4.90 -8.06 -5.34
N GLN A 68 -5.65 -8.81 -6.14
CA GLN A 68 -7.02 -9.18 -5.82
C GLN A 68 -7.01 -10.35 -4.83
N ALA A 69 -7.71 -10.23 -3.70
CA ALA A 69 -7.90 -11.31 -2.75
C ALA A 69 -9.02 -12.25 -3.22
N SER A 70 -8.78 -13.56 -3.12
CA SER A 70 -9.78 -14.59 -3.42
C SER A 70 -10.91 -14.66 -2.39
N GLN A 71 -10.70 -14.09 -1.20
CA GLN A 71 -11.66 -14.07 -0.10
C GLN A 71 -12.01 -12.61 0.27
N PRO A 72 -13.24 -12.32 0.71
CA PRO A 72 -13.62 -10.99 1.18
C PRO A 72 -12.70 -10.47 2.27
N LEU A 73 -12.38 -9.18 2.20
CA LEU A 73 -11.57 -8.52 3.21
C LEU A 73 -12.43 -8.07 4.39
N SER A 74 -11.84 -8.09 5.58
CA SER A 74 -12.45 -7.54 6.79
C SER A 74 -11.40 -6.78 7.59
N GLU A 75 -11.77 -6.10 8.66
CA GLU A 75 -10.77 -5.42 9.50
C GLU A 75 -9.80 -6.41 10.19
N ARG A 76 -10.26 -7.64 10.48
CA ARG A 76 -9.57 -8.60 11.36
C ARG A 76 -8.87 -9.74 10.61
N SER A 77 -9.36 -10.14 9.44
CA SER A 77 -8.86 -11.33 8.72
C SER A 77 -7.82 -11.02 7.64
N GLY A 78 -6.98 -12.01 7.31
CA GLY A 78 -6.09 -11.97 6.14
C GLY A 78 -4.84 -11.10 6.24
N LYS A 79 -4.68 -10.26 7.28
CA LYS A 79 -3.52 -9.37 7.46
C LYS A 79 -2.18 -10.10 7.43
N LYS A 80 -2.09 -11.26 8.09
CA LYS A 80 -0.85 -12.06 8.13
C LYS A 80 -0.46 -12.58 6.75
N ALA A 81 -1.41 -13.17 6.02
CA ALA A 81 -1.15 -13.72 4.68
C ALA A 81 -0.72 -12.61 3.69
N GLN A 82 -1.38 -11.46 3.76
CA GLN A 82 -1.05 -10.27 2.96
C GLN A 82 0.35 -9.74 3.27
N TYR A 83 0.68 -9.62 4.55
CA TYR A 83 2.00 -9.19 4.99
C TYR A 83 3.11 -10.15 4.52
N GLU A 84 2.94 -11.46 4.71
CA GLU A 84 3.93 -12.44 4.27
C GLU A 84 4.12 -12.42 2.76
N LYS A 85 3.05 -12.25 1.97
CA LYS A 85 3.16 -12.04 0.52
C LYS A 85 3.98 -10.80 0.19
N GLY A 86 3.62 -9.65 0.75
CA GLY A 86 4.32 -8.40 0.43
C GLY A 86 5.78 -8.43 0.85
N LYS A 87 6.08 -8.99 2.02
CA LYS A 87 7.45 -9.23 2.50
C LYS A 87 8.24 -10.15 1.56
N ARG A 88 7.62 -11.22 1.05
CA ARG A 88 8.25 -12.12 0.07
C ARG A 88 8.59 -11.37 -1.22
N ILE A 89 7.64 -10.60 -1.76
CA ILE A 89 7.85 -9.80 -2.98
C ILE A 89 9.01 -8.83 -2.78
N LEU A 90 9.05 -8.08 -1.68
CA LEU A 90 10.13 -7.11 -1.43
C LEU A 90 11.51 -7.79 -1.32
N LYS A 91 11.59 -8.99 -0.72
CA LYS A 91 12.84 -9.78 -0.69
C LYS A 91 13.31 -10.18 -2.08
N GLU A 92 12.41 -10.71 -2.90
CA GLU A 92 12.75 -11.20 -4.25
C GLU A 92 13.05 -10.07 -5.23
N GLN A 93 12.34 -8.94 -5.11
CA GLN A 93 12.57 -7.72 -5.90
C GLN A 93 13.73 -6.87 -5.38
N GLN A 94 14.36 -7.26 -4.27
CA GLN A 94 15.41 -6.49 -3.58
C GLN A 94 15.00 -5.05 -3.25
N CYS A 95 13.71 -4.83 -2.97
CA CYS A 95 13.17 -3.53 -2.58
C CYS A 95 13.11 -3.39 -1.06
N ASP A 96 13.34 -2.19 -0.55
CA ASP A 96 13.36 -1.95 0.89
C ASP A 96 12.02 -1.50 1.45
N ALA A 97 11.15 -0.93 0.62
CA ALA A 97 9.80 -0.59 1.00
C ALA A 97 8.80 -0.85 -0.13
N GLY A 98 7.56 -1.11 0.26
CA GLY A 98 6.46 -1.15 -0.68
C GLY A 98 5.12 -0.85 -0.05
N ILE A 99 4.27 -0.19 -0.82
CA ILE A 99 2.84 -0.08 -0.53
C ILE A 99 2.12 -1.20 -1.26
N PHE A 100 1.31 -1.95 -0.52
CA PHE A 100 0.52 -3.05 -1.03
C PHE A 100 -0.97 -2.73 -0.89
N ILE A 101 -1.69 -2.88 -2.00
CA ILE A 101 -3.12 -2.68 -2.14
C ILE A 101 -3.75 -4.04 -2.38
N PHE A 102 -4.27 -4.65 -1.33
CA PHE A 102 -5.07 -5.88 -1.46
C PHE A 102 -6.53 -5.49 -1.58
N TYR A 103 -7.25 -5.98 -2.58
CA TYR A 103 -8.65 -5.61 -2.80
C TYR A 103 -9.52 -6.83 -3.05
N ASP A 104 -10.81 -6.76 -2.70
CA ASP A 104 -11.78 -7.82 -2.99
C ASP A 104 -12.76 -7.42 -4.11
N THR A 105 -13.65 -8.34 -4.46
CA THR A 105 -14.69 -8.13 -5.48
C THR A 105 -15.77 -7.14 -5.08
N GLN A 106 -15.85 -6.74 -3.81
CA GLN A 106 -16.81 -5.76 -3.30
C GLN A 106 -16.24 -4.33 -3.33
N GLY A 107 -14.98 -4.17 -3.76
CA GLY A 107 -14.29 -2.88 -3.78
C GLY A 107 -13.74 -2.46 -2.41
N ASN A 108 -13.74 -3.36 -1.42
CA ASN A 108 -13.00 -3.11 -0.19
C ASN A 108 -11.52 -3.33 -0.44
N PHE A 109 -10.67 -2.57 0.24
CA PHE A 109 -9.24 -2.75 0.10
C PHE A 109 -8.48 -2.55 1.41
N ARG A 110 -7.31 -3.16 1.46
CA ARG A 110 -6.32 -2.96 2.51
C ARG A 110 -5.10 -2.28 1.92
N PHE A 111 -4.79 -1.10 2.44
CA PHE A 111 -3.67 -0.27 2.05
C PHE A 111 -2.57 -0.41 3.10
N SER A 112 -1.48 -1.11 2.77
CA SER A 112 -0.44 -1.49 3.75
C SER A 112 0.94 -1.03 3.33
N LEU A 113 1.72 -0.52 4.27
CA LEU A 113 3.14 -0.23 4.07
C LEU A 113 3.97 -1.35 4.71
N ILE A 114 4.85 -1.96 3.92
CA ILE A 114 5.83 -2.94 4.38
C ILE A 114 7.21 -2.39 4.05
N TYR A 115 8.09 -2.36 5.04
CA TYR A 115 9.45 -1.84 4.85
C TYR A 115 10.46 -2.61 5.70
N ALA A 116 11.71 -2.58 5.26
CA ALA A 116 12.84 -3.14 5.98
C ALA A 116 13.37 -2.15 7.02
N ASN A 117 13.72 -2.67 8.19
CA ASN A 117 14.45 -1.95 9.24
C ASN A 117 15.89 -2.43 9.23
N TYR A 118 16.82 -1.48 9.19
CA TYR A 118 18.24 -1.76 9.27
C TYR A 118 18.71 -1.54 10.72
N LEU A 119 18.92 -2.63 11.45
CA LEU A 119 19.58 -2.62 12.76
C LEU A 119 20.98 -3.22 12.59
N GLY A 120 21.94 -2.38 12.19
CA GLY A 120 23.30 -2.81 11.86
C GLY A 120 23.35 -3.68 10.60
N LYS A 121 23.98 -4.86 10.66
CA LYS A 121 24.09 -5.80 9.53
C LYS A 121 22.84 -6.67 9.32
N ARG A 122 21.84 -6.60 10.21
CA ARG A 122 20.62 -7.41 10.14
C ARG A 122 19.47 -6.60 9.55
N ARG A 123 18.78 -7.22 8.60
CA ARG A 123 17.58 -6.68 7.96
C ARG A 123 16.35 -7.29 8.60
N ASP A 124 15.71 -6.51 9.47
CA ASP A 124 14.39 -6.83 10.02
C ASP A 124 13.29 -6.16 9.19
N TRP A 125 12.03 -6.46 9.48
CA TRP A 125 10.88 -5.95 8.72
C TRP A 125 9.87 -5.29 9.64
N SER A 126 9.08 -4.35 9.10
CA SER A 126 7.98 -3.70 9.81
C SER A 126 7.00 -4.72 10.37
N VAL A 127 6.32 -4.40 11.48
CA VAL A 127 5.44 -5.35 12.16
C VAL A 127 4.10 -5.47 11.40
N PHE A 128 3.68 -6.69 11.08
CA PHE A 128 2.48 -6.98 10.27
C PHE A 128 1.15 -6.42 10.81
N ARG A 129 1.08 -6.11 12.11
CA ARG A 129 -0.15 -5.61 12.76
C ARG A 129 -0.34 -4.11 12.62
N ARG A 130 0.71 -3.37 12.30
CA ARG A 130 0.72 -1.90 12.19
C ARG A 130 0.86 -1.52 10.71
N PHE A 131 0.79 -0.23 10.41
CA PHE A 131 1.02 0.31 9.05
C PHE A 131 0.05 -0.23 8.00
N THR A 132 -1.21 -0.37 8.37
CA THR A 132 -2.24 -0.88 7.46
C THR A 132 -3.59 -0.22 7.74
N TYR A 133 -4.27 0.18 6.68
CA TYR A 133 -5.64 0.69 6.72
C TYR A 133 -6.56 -0.29 6.00
N PHE A 134 -7.63 -0.71 6.67
CA PHE A 134 -8.76 -1.33 6.00
C PHE A 134 -9.74 -0.23 5.59
N VAL A 135 -10.16 -0.27 4.33
CA VAL A 135 -11.01 0.75 3.72
C VAL A 135 -12.19 0.07 3.05
N SER A 136 -13.38 0.54 3.38
CA SER A 136 -14.65 0.05 2.85
C SER A 136 -15.62 1.21 2.70
N ARG A 137 -16.51 1.13 1.70
CA ARG A 137 -17.60 2.10 1.50
C ARG A 137 -18.57 2.16 2.68
N GLU A 138 -18.62 1.10 3.49
CA GLU A 138 -19.49 1.03 4.67
C GLU A 138 -18.99 1.91 5.82
N PHE A 139 -17.73 2.40 5.75
CA PHE A 139 -17.14 3.24 6.78
C PHE A 139 -16.83 4.66 6.29
N THR A 140 -16.70 5.59 7.23
CA THR A 140 -16.32 6.98 6.91
C THR A 140 -14.85 7.14 6.49
N ASN A 141 -13.99 6.16 6.79
CA ASN A 141 -12.57 6.14 6.43
C ASN A 141 -11.78 7.40 6.82
N LYS A 142 -12.24 8.15 7.84
CA LYS A 142 -11.69 9.48 8.21
C LYS A 142 -10.18 9.46 8.44
N THR A 143 -9.68 8.47 9.17
CA THR A 143 -8.24 8.35 9.47
C THR A 143 -7.45 8.08 8.19
N PHE A 144 -7.89 7.15 7.35
CA PHE A 144 -7.24 6.88 6.07
C PHE A 144 -7.22 8.11 5.16
N LEU A 145 -8.37 8.78 5.00
CA LEU A 145 -8.48 9.97 4.16
C LEU A 145 -7.63 11.13 4.66
N LYS A 146 -7.58 11.35 5.98
CA LYS A 146 -6.70 12.37 6.57
C LYS A 146 -5.23 12.00 6.36
N GLN A 147 -4.85 10.80 6.75
CA GLN A 147 -3.44 10.41 6.88
C GLN A 147 -2.81 10.07 5.53
N ILE A 148 -3.54 9.47 4.60
CA ILE A 148 -3.03 9.17 3.26
C ILE A 148 -3.38 10.31 2.29
N GLY A 149 -4.55 10.95 2.46
CA GLY A 149 -4.98 12.05 1.59
C GLY A 149 -4.23 13.36 1.83
N GLU A 150 -3.85 13.69 3.07
CA GLU A 150 -3.29 15.02 3.42
C GLU A 150 -1.79 14.98 3.78
N SER A 151 -1.21 13.83 4.16
CA SER A 151 0.21 13.76 4.53
C SER A 151 1.18 13.91 3.36
N ASP A 152 2.46 14.11 3.61
CA ASP A 152 3.48 14.31 2.58
C ASP A 152 4.22 13.00 2.23
N PHE A 153 4.38 12.72 0.93
CA PHE A 153 5.07 11.51 0.40
C PHE A 153 6.45 11.86 -0.21
N SER A 154 7.08 12.94 0.26
CA SER A 154 8.39 13.41 -0.25
C SER A 154 9.57 12.53 0.15
N THR A 155 9.46 11.81 1.29
CA THR A 155 10.47 10.90 1.87
C THR A 155 9.80 9.65 2.43
N LEU A 156 10.57 8.57 2.58
CA LEU A 156 10.08 7.33 3.17
C LEU A 156 9.67 7.52 4.64
N GLU A 157 10.36 8.36 5.40
CA GLU A 157 10.05 8.68 6.81
C GLU A 157 8.65 9.28 6.96
N LYS A 158 8.30 10.25 6.12
CA LYS A 158 6.96 10.86 6.15
C LYS A 158 5.87 9.87 5.75
N ILE A 159 6.17 8.94 4.84
CA ILE A 159 5.26 7.83 4.53
C ILE A 159 5.12 6.90 5.74
N LYS A 160 6.22 6.52 6.42
CA LYS A 160 6.15 5.72 7.66
C LYS A 160 5.29 6.43 8.71
N GLU A 161 5.45 7.73 8.92
CA GLU A 161 4.63 8.54 9.83
C GLU A 161 3.14 8.51 9.47
N ALA A 162 2.78 8.70 8.20
CA ALA A 162 1.41 8.64 7.70
C ALA A 162 0.72 7.28 7.95
N PHE A 163 1.49 6.21 8.12
CA PHE A 163 1.01 4.87 8.43
C PHE A 163 1.15 4.48 9.91
N SER A 164 1.83 5.29 10.72
CA SER A 164 2.16 4.99 12.13
C SER A 164 1.08 5.39 13.12
N VAL A 165 -0.13 5.71 12.65
CA VAL A 165 -1.19 6.27 13.49
C VAL A 165 -1.53 5.29 14.61
N GLU A 166 -1.34 5.75 15.85
CA GLU A 166 -1.77 5.02 17.02
C GLU A 166 -3.30 4.95 17.02
N PRO A 167 -3.90 3.82 17.43
CA PRO A 167 -5.34 3.79 17.66
C PRO A 167 -5.69 4.93 18.62
N VAL A 168 -6.68 5.74 18.24
CA VAL A 168 -7.24 6.73 19.16
C VAL A 168 -7.86 5.93 20.30
N THR A 169 -7.18 5.93 21.44
CA THR A 169 -7.67 5.34 22.69
C THR A 169 -8.90 6.07 23.18
#